data_AF-A0A9P1N8A6-F1
#
_entry.id   AF-A0A9P1N8A6-F1
#
_cell.length_a   1.000
_cell.length_b   1.000
_cell.length_c   1.000
_cell.angle_alpha   90.00
_cell.angle_beta   90.00
_cell.angle_gamma   90.00
#
_symmetry.space_group_name_H-M   'P 1'
#
loop_
_entity.id
_entity.type
_entity.pdbx_description
1 polymer ?
#
loop_
_entity_poly.entity_id
_entity_poly.type
_entity_poly.pdbx_seq_one_letter_code
_entity_poly.pdbx_strand_id
1 'polypeptide(L)'
;MKKLLFIFCSFCINSSLQCVATQSSTTTANPCTTCTASLITLTTGNDGDTPSSYSTSTNADGCETITYTCQGTPVNTDDPVLFTFYSNSADPRDVGTASGTGTISQTFTCVDGHWELDGVEINEVECQVIT
;
A
#
# COMPACT_ATOMS: atom_id res chain seq x y z
N MET A 1 -25.29 -44.07 13.55
CA MET A 1 -25.87 -43.18 14.59
C MET A 1 -25.80 -41.76 14.06
N LYS A 2 -26.91 -41.02 14.20
CA LYS A 2 -27.12 -39.57 13.93
C LYS A 2 -26.81 -39.05 12.51
N LYS A 3 -27.83 -39.18 11.64
CA LYS A 3 -28.09 -38.25 10.54
C LYS A 3 -28.42 -36.88 11.14
N LEU A 4 -27.59 -35.88 10.88
CA LEU A 4 -27.88 -34.49 11.24
C LEU A 4 -28.66 -33.85 10.09
N LEU A 5 -29.94 -33.62 10.34
CA LEU A 5 -30.89 -32.98 9.43
C LEU A 5 -30.71 -31.47 9.55
N PHE A 6 -30.08 -30.82 8.58
CA PHE A 6 -30.06 -29.35 8.49
C PHE A 6 -31.33 -28.88 7.78
N ILE A 7 -32.24 -28.32 8.57
CA ILE A 7 -33.43 -27.62 8.10
C ILE A 7 -32.96 -26.29 7.49
N PHE A 8 -33.10 -26.15 6.17
CA PHE A 8 -32.95 -24.86 5.50
C PHE A 8 -34.16 -23.99 5.87
N CYS A 9 -33.93 -23.00 6.74
CA CYS A 9 -34.87 -21.91 6.95
C CYS A 9 -34.83 -21.01 5.71
N SER A 10 -35.84 -21.15 4.85
CA SER A 10 -36.01 -20.34 3.65
C SER A 10 -36.79 -19.08 4.02
N PHE A 11 -36.06 -17.99 4.29
CA PHE A 11 -36.61 -16.64 4.18
C PHE A 11 -36.19 -16.08 2.81
N CYS A 12 -37.12 -16.10 1.86
CA CYS A 12 -36.98 -15.42 0.59
C CYS A 12 -37.63 -14.04 0.72
N ILE A 13 -36.82 -12.97 0.71
CA ILE A 13 -37.29 -11.61 0.48
C ILE A 13 -36.68 -11.13 -0.84
N ASN A 14 -37.55 -10.63 -1.71
CA ASN A 14 -37.30 -10.12 -3.05
C ASN A 14 -36.16 -9.10 -3.15
N SER A 15 -35.27 -9.34 -4.11
CA SER A 15 -34.70 -8.42 -5.12
C SER A 15 -33.19 -8.52 -5.26
N SER A 16 -32.77 -8.73 -6.51
CA SER A 16 -31.42 -8.87 -7.07
C SER A 16 -30.59 -10.08 -6.60
N LEU A 17 -30.52 -11.08 -7.48
CA LEU A 17 -29.49 -12.12 -7.51
C LEU A 17 -28.11 -11.48 -7.49
N GLN A 18 -27.34 -11.70 -6.42
CA GLN A 18 -25.94 -12.12 -6.51
C GLN A 18 -25.63 -13.03 -5.31
N CYS A 19 -25.58 -14.34 -5.56
CA CYS A 19 -25.00 -15.29 -4.61
C CYS A 19 -23.48 -15.10 -4.71
N VAL A 20 -22.90 -14.27 -3.85
CA VAL A 20 -21.44 -14.12 -3.77
C VAL A 20 -20.92 -15.34 -3.02
N ALA A 21 -20.36 -16.30 -3.75
CA ALA A 21 -19.54 -17.33 -3.15
C ALA A 21 -18.40 -16.63 -2.41
N THR A 22 -18.34 -16.76 -1.10
CA THR A 22 -17.19 -16.35 -0.31
C THR A 22 -16.02 -17.22 -0.75
N GLN A 23 -15.24 -16.73 -1.71
CA GLN A 23 -13.96 -17.32 -2.04
C GLN A 23 -13.08 -17.11 -0.81
N SER A 24 -12.87 -18.16 -0.04
CA SER A 24 -11.70 -18.21 0.81
C SER A 24 -10.50 -18.22 -0.13
N SER A 25 -9.93 -17.05 -0.38
CA SER A 25 -8.59 -16.95 -0.92
C SER A 25 -7.68 -17.70 0.04
N THR A 26 -7.24 -18.89 -0.36
CA THR A 26 -6.02 -19.47 0.21
C THR A 26 -4.91 -18.54 -0.20
N THR A 27 -4.59 -17.55 0.65
CA THR A 27 -3.31 -16.86 0.62
C THR A 27 -2.26 -17.91 0.86
N THR A 28 -1.71 -18.46 -0.23
CA THR A 28 -0.38 -19.05 -0.18
C THR A 28 0.49 -17.95 0.41
N ALA A 29 0.90 -18.11 1.67
CA ALA A 29 1.83 -17.21 2.31
C ALA A 29 3.06 -17.16 1.40
N ASN A 30 3.17 -16.09 0.61
CA ASN A 30 4.39 -15.82 -0.13
C ASN A 30 5.46 -15.71 0.97
N PRO A 31 6.57 -16.47 0.94
CA PRO A 31 7.57 -16.38 1.98
C PRO A 31 8.12 -14.97 1.97
N CYS A 32 7.60 -14.12 2.85
CA CYS A 32 7.99 -12.73 2.92
C CYS A 32 9.49 -12.69 3.18
N THR A 33 10.23 -12.17 2.22
CA THR A 33 11.67 -11.94 2.37
C THR A 33 11.86 -10.62 3.13
N THR A 34 13.07 -10.36 3.63
CA THR A 34 13.43 -9.04 4.17
C THR A 34 13.89 -8.13 3.03
N CYS A 35 13.44 -6.89 3.02
CA CYS A 35 13.86 -5.88 2.04
C CYS A 35 14.71 -4.82 2.75
N THR A 36 15.71 -4.26 2.05
CA THR A 36 16.44 -3.11 2.61
C THR A 36 15.79 -1.81 2.17
N ALA A 37 15.76 -0.81 3.06
CA ALA A 37 15.23 0.53 2.73
C ALA A 37 15.98 1.18 1.55
N SER A 38 17.23 0.80 1.30
CA SER A 38 18.07 1.29 0.20
C SER A 38 17.61 0.85 -1.20
N LEU A 39 16.56 0.04 -1.31
CA LEU A 39 15.99 -0.38 -2.59
C LEU A 39 15.05 0.65 -3.22
N ILE A 40 14.57 1.64 -2.45
CA ILE A 40 13.77 2.75 -2.96
C ILE A 40 14.63 4.01 -3.04
N THR A 41 14.71 4.60 -4.24
CA THR A 41 15.28 5.93 -4.43
C THR A 41 14.29 6.98 -3.94
N LEU A 42 14.77 7.92 -3.13
CA LEU A 42 13.97 9.04 -2.65
C LEU A 42 14.37 10.30 -3.42
N THR A 43 13.42 10.89 -4.11
CA THR A 43 13.58 12.17 -4.80
C THR A 43 12.71 13.23 -4.14
N THR A 44 13.24 14.44 -4.05
CA THR A 44 12.53 15.63 -3.61
C THR A 44 12.17 16.45 -4.84
N GLY A 45 10.89 16.79 -5.00
CA GLY A 45 10.42 17.55 -6.16
C GLY A 45 10.82 19.02 -6.12
N ASN A 46 10.92 19.62 -4.92
CA ASN A 46 11.26 21.02 -4.74
C ASN A 46 12.51 21.22 -3.85
N ASP A 47 13.23 22.32 -4.10
CA ASP A 47 14.35 22.75 -3.25
C ASP A 47 13.83 23.11 -1.86
N GLY A 48 14.33 22.42 -0.83
CA GLY A 48 13.94 22.63 0.57
C GLY A 48 13.00 21.56 1.14
N ASP A 49 12.50 20.65 0.31
CA ASP A 49 11.80 19.46 0.77
C ASP A 49 12.78 18.56 1.55
N THR A 50 12.37 18.06 2.71
CA THR A 50 13.18 17.11 3.47
C THR A 50 12.97 15.70 2.90
N PRO A 51 14.04 14.88 2.78
CA PRO A 51 13.88 13.50 2.37
C PRO A 51 12.94 12.79 3.34
N SER A 52 11.99 12.04 2.80
CA SER A 52 10.95 11.37 3.58
C SER A 52 11.58 10.57 4.73
N SER A 53 11.17 10.86 5.96
CA SER A 53 11.50 9.96 7.08
C SER A 53 10.82 8.61 6.85
N TYR A 54 11.46 7.53 7.29
CA TYR A 54 10.89 6.20 7.16
C TYR A 54 10.97 5.39 8.44
N SER A 55 10.05 4.43 8.56
CA SER A 55 10.03 3.43 9.63
C SER A 55 9.75 2.06 9.04
N THR A 56 10.38 1.01 9.58
CA THR A 56 10.08 -0.37 9.22
C THR A 56 9.23 -1.05 10.29
N SER A 57 8.41 -2.01 9.87
CA SER A 57 7.54 -2.82 10.74
C SER A 57 7.29 -4.18 10.07
N THR A 58 6.40 -4.98 10.64
CA THR A 58 5.93 -6.25 10.07
C THR A 58 4.40 -6.24 10.03
N ASN A 59 3.81 -6.62 8.89
CA ASN A 59 2.36 -6.73 8.75
C ASN A 59 1.81 -8.02 9.41
N ALA A 60 0.48 -8.19 9.37
CA ALA A 60 -0.19 -9.35 9.96
C ALA A 60 0.20 -10.69 9.31
N ASP A 61 0.67 -10.66 8.06
CA ASP A 61 1.10 -11.83 7.29
C ASP A 61 2.59 -12.15 7.52
N GLY A 62 3.30 -11.36 8.32
CA GLY A 62 4.72 -11.55 8.62
C GLY A 62 5.67 -10.90 7.62
N CYS A 63 5.17 -10.09 6.67
CA CYS A 63 6.01 -9.39 5.72
C CYS A 63 6.57 -8.09 6.31
N GLU A 64 7.82 -7.79 5.99
CA GLU A 64 8.41 -6.50 6.31
C GLU A 64 7.66 -5.39 5.56
N THR A 65 7.38 -4.30 6.26
CA THR A 65 6.78 -3.10 5.69
C THR A 65 7.69 -1.91 5.91
N ILE A 66 7.74 -1.00 4.96
CA ILE A 66 8.39 0.30 5.12
C ILE A 66 7.35 1.40 4.91
N THR A 67 7.28 2.35 5.83
CA THR A 67 6.41 3.52 5.72
C THR A 67 7.26 4.75 5.51
N TYR A 68 7.05 5.46 4.40
CA TYR A 68 7.67 6.76 4.13
C TYR A 68 6.70 7.89 4.43
N THR A 69 7.21 9.01 4.96
CA THR A 69 6.43 10.20 5.29
C THR A 69 6.96 11.42 4.54
N CYS A 70 6.08 12.06 3.76
CA CYS A 70 6.35 13.26 2.98
C CYS A 70 5.69 14.49 3.64
N GLN A 71 6.48 15.53 3.88
CA GLN A 71 6.06 16.77 4.55
C GLN A 71 7.08 17.90 4.34
N GLY A 72 6.64 19.15 4.49
CA GLY A 72 7.53 20.32 4.49
C GLY A 72 8.35 20.49 5.78
N THR A 73 9.32 21.40 5.77
CA THR A 73 10.08 21.82 6.98
C THR A 73 10.15 23.35 7.08
N PRO A 74 9.41 23.99 8.02
CA PRO A 74 8.46 23.40 8.97
C PRO A 74 7.24 22.79 8.27
N VAL A 75 6.52 21.91 8.98
CA VAL A 75 5.25 21.39 8.48
C VAL A 75 4.20 22.51 8.52
N ASN A 76 3.57 22.78 7.38
CA ASN A 76 2.38 23.61 7.28
C ASN A 76 1.20 22.72 6.86
N THR A 77 0.14 22.69 7.65
CA THR A 77 -1.01 21.79 7.45
C THR A 77 -1.84 22.11 6.21
N ASP A 78 -1.67 23.32 5.65
CA ASP A 78 -2.43 23.80 4.52
C ASP A 78 -1.71 23.58 3.17
N ASP A 79 -0.41 23.27 3.20
CA ASP A 79 0.38 23.03 1.99
C ASP A 79 -0.05 21.71 1.33
N PRO A 80 -0.42 21.69 0.04
CA PRO A 80 -0.65 20.45 -0.68
C PRO A 80 0.62 19.62 -0.76
N VAL A 81 0.48 18.32 -0.51
CA VAL A 81 1.59 17.37 -0.58
C VAL A 81 1.24 16.28 -1.59
N LEU A 82 2.18 16.00 -2.50
CA LEU A 82 2.10 14.93 -3.48
C LEU A 82 3.20 13.90 -3.21
N PHE A 83 2.83 12.63 -3.24
CA PHE A 83 3.75 11.51 -3.11
C PHE A 83 3.58 10.58 -4.30
N THR A 84 4.47 10.70 -5.28
CA THR A 84 4.45 9.96 -6.54
C THR A 84 5.29 8.69 -6.43
N PHE A 85 4.82 7.60 -7.02
CA PHE A 85 5.51 6.30 -7.01
C PHE A 85 5.92 5.92 -8.42
N TYR A 86 7.15 5.41 -8.54
CA TYR A 86 7.70 4.98 -9.81
C TYR A 86 8.18 3.54 -9.76
N SER A 87 7.92 2.83 -10.85
CA SER A 87 8.34 1.46 -11.07
C SER A 87 9.17 1.37 -12.34
N ASN A 88 10.36 0.78 -12.26
CA ASN A 88 11.19 0.52 -13.44
C ASN A 88 10.70 -0.69 -14.25
N SER A 89 9.78 -1.48 -13.68
CA SER A 89 9.15 -2.65 -14.32
C SER A 89 7.78 -2.34 -14.92
N ALA A 90 7.26 -1.11 -14.80
CA ALA A 90 6.00 -0.67 -15.40
C ALA A 90 6.18 0.26 -16.61
N ASP A 91 5.19 0.26 -17.50
CA ASP A 91 5.04 1.21 -18.62
C ASP A 91 3.57 1.71 -18.66
N PRO A 92 3.29 2.97 -18.28
CA PRO A 92 4.24 4.03 -17.93
C PRO A 92 4.96 3.77 -16.59
N ARG A 93 6.14 4.39 -16.41
CA ARG A 93 6.97 4.30 -15.19
C ARG A 93 6.26 4.85 -13.95
N ASP A 94 5.47 5.91 -14.12
CA ASP A 94 4.62 6.47 -13.08
C ASP A 94 3.44 5.51 -12.83
N VAL A 95 3.40 4.96 -11.62
CA VAL A 95 2.41 3.94 -11.22
C VAL A 95 1.40 4.46 -10.22
N GLY A 96 1.47 5.74 -9.86
CA GLY A 96 0.46 6.37 -9.03
C GLY A 96 0.95 7.54 -8.18
N THR A 97 0.00 8.21 -7.55
CA THR A 97 0.25 9.33 -6.65
C THR A 97 -0.72 9.30 -5.48
N ALA A 98 -0.21 9.47 -4.27
CA ALA A 98 -1.01 9.84 -3.11
C ALA A 98 -0.95 11.36 -2.90
N SER A 99 -2.06 11.96 -2.48
CA SER A 99 -2.13 13.39 -2.21
C SER A 99 -2.84 13.70 -0.90
N GLY A 100 -2.48 14.84 -0.32
CA GLY A 100 -3.07 15.34 0.93
C GLY A 100 -2.60 16.75 1.24
N THR A 101 -2.75 17.17 2.49
CA THR A 101 -2.23 18.45 2.97
C THR A 101 -1.38 18.25 4.22
N GLY A 102 -0.31 19.04 4.35
CA GLY A 102 0.65 19.00 5.45
C GLY A 102 1.56 17.77 5.51
N THR A 103 0.99 16.58 5.70
CA THR A 103 1.76 15.34 5.85
C THR A 103 1.00 14.17 5.26
N ILE A 104 1.69 13.39 4.43
CA ILE A 104 1.18 12.13 3.90
C ILE A 104 2.20 11.02 4.13
N SER A 105 1.70 9.82 4.43
CA SER A 105 2.54 8.64 4.65
C SER A 105 2.05 7.49 3.81
N GLN A 106 2.97 6.74 3.21
CA GLN A 106 2.67 5.56 2.40
C GLN A 106 3.48 4.37 2.85
N THR A 107 2.80 3.22 2.92
CA THR A 107 3.38 1.96 3.40
C THR A 107 3.50 0.99 2.24
N PHE A 108 4.70 0.45 2.07
CA PHE A 108 5.05 -0.55 1.08
C PHE A 108 5.31 -1.88 1.78
N THR A 109 4.97 -2.98 1.12
CA THR A 109 5.18 -4.34 1.64
C THR A 109 6.32 -4.99 0.89
N CYS A 110 7.23 -5.66 1.60
CA CYS A 110 8.28 -6.44 0.98
C CYS A 110 7.71 -7.76 0.44
N VAL A 111 7.87 -7.97 -0.87
CA VAL A 111 7.44 -9.17 -1.58
C VAL A 111 8.62 -9.61 -2.43
N ASP A 112 9.05 -10.87 -2.30
CA ASP A 112 10.14 -11.46 -3.10
C ASP A 112 11.40 -10.58 -3.23
N GLY A 113 11.76 -9.87 -2.16
CA GLY A 113 12.96 -9.03 -2.09
C GLY A 113 12.84 -7.65 -2.71
N HIS A 114 11.64 -7.21 -3.09
CA HIS A 114 11.35 -5.86 -3.57
C HIS A 114 10.16 -5.24 -2.83
N TRP A 115 10.07 -3.91 -2.86
CA TRP A 115 8.98 -3.18 -2.21
C TRP A 115 7.80 -3.08 -3.16
N GLU A 116 6.61 -3.42 -2.70
CA GLU A 116 5.37 -3.34 -3.47
C GLU A 116 4.35 -2.39 -2.85
N LEU A 117 3.59 -1.72 -3.71
CA LEU A 117 2.33 -1.05 -3.40
C LEU A 117 1.26 -1.60 -4.33
N ASP A 118 0.17 -2.15 -3.77
CA ASP A 118 -0.95 -2.71 -4.53
C ASP A 118 -0.55 -3.72 -5.63
N GLY A 119 0.49 -4.51 -5.38
CA GLY A 119 1.01 -5.54 -6.30
C GLY A 119 1.93 -5.01 -7.40
N VAL A 120 2.40 -3.77 -7.28
CA VAL A 120 3.36 -3.15 -8.20
C VAL A 120 4.66 -2.89 -7.47
N GLU A 121 5.78 -3.34 -8.04
CA GLU A 121 7.13 -3.06 -7.54
C GLU A 121 7.41 -1.55 -7.59
N ILE A 122 7.88 -0.98 -6.49
CA ILE A 122 8.25 0.42 -6.35
C ILE A 122 9.76 0.54 -6.15
N ASN A 123 10.42 1.29 -7.04
CA ASN A 123 11.86 1.50 -7.01
C ASN A 123 12.24 2.95 -6.71
N GLU A 124 11.31 3.88 -6.86
CA GLU A 124 11.52 5.29 -6.57
C GLU A 124 10.22 5.93 -6.09
N VAL A 125 10.37 6.86 -5.16
CA VAL A 125 9.26 7.66 -4.66
C VAL A 125 9.68 9.13 -4.63
N GLU A 126 8.78 10.00 -5.05
CA GLU A 126 9.02 11.44 -5.11
C GLU A 126 8.05 12.17 -4.18
N CYS A 127 8.62 12.92 -3.24
CA CYS A 127 7.88 13.79 -2.35
C CYS A 127 7.91 15.22 -2.90
N GLN A 128 6.74 15.84 -3.06
CA GLN A 128 6.61 17.24 -3.48
C GLN A 128 5.68 17.99 -2.52
N VAL A 129 6.18 19.07 -1.92
CA VAL A 129 5.36 20.01 -1.14
C VAL A 129 5.11 21.26 -1.98
N ILE A 130 3.85 21.63 -2.16
CA ILE A 130 3.43 22.79 -2.94
C ILE A 130 3.19 23.95 -1.97
N THR A 131 4.00 25.00 -2.05
CA THR A 131 3.92 26.20 -1.18
C THR A 131 3.51 27.45 -1.95
#